data_AF-A0A917JAX4-F1
#
_entry.id   AF-A0A917JAX4-F1
#
_cell.length_a   1.000
_cell.length_b   1.000
_cell.length_c   1.000
_cell.angle_alpha   90.00
_cell.angle_beta   90.00
_cell.angle_gamma   90.00
#
_symmetry.space_group_name_H-M   'P 1'
#
loop_
_entity.id
_entity.type
_entity.pdbx_description
1 polymer ?
#
loop_
_entity_poly.entity_id
_entity_poly.type
_entity_poly.pdbx_seq_one_letter_code
_entity_poly.pdbx_strand_id
1 'polypeptide(L)'
;MPTESFYKFKDYDLWLRDGFLMPFELLLFEDLQAKYGETDQEINEFKDLIVENSLLRFITGDMLCINFDKALISGNTLQRLIKSTESIIEKIVNDKNSLTAVRINELLTKAKNYSIEKGKSKIEDYPDILDAGYEDELPIKNYLHAFYLIKLLLKGEIKDSDRNFLLVGD
;
A
#
# COMPACT_ATOMS: atom_id res chain seq x y z
N MET A 1 18.32 -5.07 7.00
CA MET A 1 17.81 -3.72 7.26
C MET A 1 16.40 -3.67 6.70
N PRO A 2 15.41 -3.05 7.37
CA PRO A 2 14.13 -2.79 6.72
C PRO A 2 14.43 -1.95 5.48
N THR A 3 14.05 -2.47 4.32
CA THR A 3 14.25 -1.79 3.05
C THR A 3 13.32 -0.60 2.93
N GLU A 4 13.78 0.41 2.21
CA GLU A 4 13.06 1.64 1.96
C GLU A 4 12.60 1.62 0.52
N SER A 5 11.35 1.99 0.30
CA SER A 5 10.76 2.19 -1.02
C SER A 5 10.23 3.61 -1.10
N PHE A 6 9.95 4.09 -2.32
CA PHE A 6 9.45 5.44 -2.49
C PHE A 6 8.27 5.50 -3.45
N TYR A 7 7.36 6.42 -3.12
CA TYR A 7 6.27 6.81 -3.98
C TYR A 7 6.57 8.15 -4.62
N LYS A 8 6.26 8.25 -5.91
CA LYS A 8 6.47 9.46 -6.70
C LYS A 8 5.16 9.93 -7.32
N PHE A 9 4.87 11.22 -7.21
CA PHE A 9 3.78 11.88 -7.92
C PHE A 9 4.18 13.31 -8.27
N LYS A 10 4.13 13.67 -9.56
CA LYS A 10 4.67 14.89 -10.13
C LYS A 10 6.15 15.08 -9.74
N ASP A 11 6.49 16.28 -9.25
CA ASP A 11 7.84 16.65 -8.81
C ASP A 11 8.12 16.26 -7.34
N TYR A 12 7.25 15.43 -6.75
CA TYR A 12 7.33 15.03 -5.37
C TYR A 12 7.66 13.55 -5.22
N ASP A 13 8.60 13.26 -4.33
CA ASP A 13 9.01 11.93 -3.93
C ASP A 13 8.82 11.79 -2.41
N LEU A 14 8.24 10.67 -1.98
CA LEU A 14 7.99 10.33 -0.59
C LEU A 14 8.65 8.98 -0.28
N TRP A 15 9.67 9.00 0.57
CA TRP A 15 10.39 7.82 1.02
C TRP A 15 9.75 7.26 2.29
N LEU A 16 9.45 5.97 2.29
CA LEU A 16 8.79 5.29 3.39
C LEU A 16 9.42 3.91 3.60
N ARG A 17 9.48 3.47 4.86
CA ARG A 17 9.86 2.09 5.16
C ARG A 17 8.85 1.12 4.56
N ASP A 18 9.33 0.00 4.05
CA ASP A 18 8.52 -1.06 3.46
C ASP A 18 7.44 -1.59 4.41
N GLY A 19 7.73 -1.58 5.71
CA GLY A 19 6.77 -1.92 6.77
C GLY A 19 5.54 -1.00 6.85
N PHE A 20 5.59 0.21 6.30
CA PHE A 20 4.41 1.08 6.17
C PHE A 20 3.75 0.94 4.80
N LEU A 21 4.54 0.77 3.75
CA LEU A 21 4.05 0.74 2.37
C LEU A 21 3.26 -0.52 2.05
N MET A 22 3.74 -1.70 2.45
CA MET A 22 3.01 -2.93 2.16
C MET A 22 1.64 -2.96 2.86
N PRO A 23 1.49 -2.62 4.16
CA PRO A 23 0.17 -2.58 4.78
C PRO A 23 -0.74 -1.53 4.14
N PHE A 24 -0.20 -0.40 3.71
CA PHE A 24 -0.95 0.60 2.95
C PHE A 24 -1.49 0.04 1.63
N GLU A 25 -0.64 -0.56 0.81
CA GLU A 25 -0.99 -1.12 -0.50
C GLU A 25 -2.04 -2.25 -0.37
N LEU A 26 -1.87 -3.12 0.62
CA LEU A 26 -2.81 -4.21 0.90
C LEU A 26 -4.19 -3.69 1.34
N LEU A 27 -4.24 -2.67 2.21
CA LEU A 27 -5.49 -2.01 2.61
C LEU A 27 -6.13 -1.25 1.44
N LEU A 28 -5.31 -0.61 0.60
CA LEU A 28 -5.77 0.10 -0.59
C LEU A 28 -6.36 -0.87 -1.61
N PHE A 29 -5.70 -2.01 -1.85
CA PHE A 29 -6.23 -3.09 -2.68
C PHE A 29 -7.62 -3.54 -2.21
N GLU A 30 -7.78 -3.84 -0.92
CA GLU A 30 -9.07 -4.28 -0.38
C GLU A 30 -10.16 -3.22 -0.54
N ASP A 31 -9.86 -1.97 -0.19
CA ASP A 31 -10.84 -0.87 -0.26
C ASP A 31 -11.25 -0.58 -1.72
N LEU A 32 -10.30 -0.62 -2.67
CA LEU A 32 -10.57 -0.47 -4.10
C LEU A 32 -11.37 -1.66 -4.65
N GLN A 33 -11.04 -2.89 -4.27
CA GLN A 33 -11.77 -4.08 -4.68
C GLN A 33 -13.22 -4.02 -4.19
N ALA A 34 -13.44 -3.61 -2.94
CA ALA A 34 -14.78 -3.50 -2.36
C ALA A 34 -15.63 -2.39 -3.01
N LYS A 35 -15.01 -1.27 -3.40
CA LYS A 35 -15.73 -0.10 -3.96
C LYS A 35 -15.96 -0.17 -5.46
N TYR A 36 -15.01 -0.71 -6.21
CA TYR A 36 -14.99 -0.59 -7.67
C TYR A 36 -15.07 -1.93 -8.40
N GLY A 37 -14.94 -3.06 -7.69
CA GLY A 37 -15.08 -4.39 -8.27
C GLY A 37 -14.13 -4.62 -9.45
N GLU A 38 -14.59 -5.36 -10.47
CA GLU A 38 -13.79 -5.71 -11.66
C GLU A 38 -14.17 -4.95 -12.93
N THR A 39 -15.15 -4.04 -12.89
CA THR A 39 -15.65 -3.39 -14.11
C THR A 39 -14.83 -2.16 -14.52
N ASP A 40 -14.04 -1.61 -13.60
CA ASP A 40 -13.22 -0.42 -13.84
C ASP A 40 -11.78 -0.83 -14.22
N GLN A 41 -11.49 -0.82 -15.52
CA GLN A 41 -10.22 -1.31 -16.06
C GLN A 41 -9.01 -0.58 -15.46
N GLU A 42 -9.08 0.75 -15.33
CA GLU A 42 -7.96 1.55 -14.84
C GLU A 42 -7.67 1.25 -13.36
N ILE A 43 -8.72 1.10 -12.55
CA ILE A 43 -8.58 0.67 -11.15
C ILE A 43 -8.07 -0.77 -11.05
N ASN A 44 -8.46 -1.65 -11.96
CA ASN A 44 -7.94 -3.02 -11.99
C ASN A 44 -6.45 -3.07 -12.33
N GLU A 45 -6.00 -2.31 -13.34
CA GLU A 45 -4.59 -2.21 -13.71
C GLU A 45 -3.76 -1.65 -12.53
N PHE A 46 -4.30 -0.66 -11.81
CA PHE A 46 -3.66 -0.15 -10.60
C PHE A 46 -3.65 -1.17 -9.46
N LYS A 47 -4.73 -1.92 -9.25
CA LYS A 47 -4.79 -3.01 -8.24
C LYS A 47 -3.76 -4.10 -8.54
N ASP A 48 -3.64 -4.52 -9.79
CA ASP A 48 -2.62 -5.47 -10.23
C ASP A 48 -1.23 -4.96 -9.86
N LEU A 49 -0.92 -3.70 -10.18
CA LEU A 49 0.36 -3.07 -9.88
C LEU A 49 0.69 -3.07 -8.37
N ILE A 50 -0.26 -2.67 -7.51
CA ILE A 50 0.00 -2.62 -6.06
C ILE A 50 0.07 -4.02 -5.44
N VAL A 51 -0.69 -4.99 -5.95
CA VAL A 51 -0.61 -6.39 -5.51
C VAL A 51 0.73 -6.99 -5.88
N GLU A 52 1.17 -6.84 -7.14
CA GLU A 52 2.47 -7.33 -7.61
C GLU A 52 3.61 -6.71 -6.78
N ASN A 53 3.56 -5.40 -6.52
CA ASN A 53 4.58 -4.73 -5.70
C ASN A 53 4.58 -5.20 -4.23
N SER A 54 3.41 -5.31 -3.59
CA SER A 54 3.31 -5.81 -2.21
C SER A 54 3.87 -7.22 -2.07
N LEU A 55 3.54 -8.09 -3.03
CA LEU A 55 3.98 -9.48 -3.05
C LEU A 55 5.47 -9.62 -3.33
N LEU A 56 6.01 -8.87 -4.30
CA LEU A 56 7.45 -8.82 -4.56
C LEU A 56 8.21 -8.32 -3.34
N ARG A 57 7.76 -7.22 -2.73
CA ARG A 57 8.37 -6.68 -1.51
C ARG A 57 8.40 -7.69 -0.38
N PHE A 58 7.32 -8.46 -0.21
CA PHE A 58 7.27 -9.54 0.78
C PHE A 58 8.26 -10.68 0.49
N ILE A 59 8.38 -11.12 -0.76
CA ILE A 59 9.23 -12.27 -1.14
C ILE A 59 10.71 -11.89 -1.16
N THR A 60 11.05 -10.80 -1.82
CA THR A 60 12.44 -10.46 -2.15
C THR A 60 13.04 -9.48 -1.17
N GLY A 61 12.20 -8.70 -0.47
CA GLY A 61 12.67 -7.56 0.32
C GLY A 61 13.31 -6.48 -0.57
N ASP A 62 13.03 -6.45 -1.87
CA ASP A 62 13.61 -5.46 -2.76
C ASP A 62 13.00 -4.08 -2.53
N MET A 63 13.82 -3.05 -2.69
CA MET A 63 13.37 -1.67 -2.79
C MET A 63 12.55 -1.50 -4.08
N LEU A 64 11.31 -1.07 -3.94
CA LEU A 64 10.38 -0.85 -5.06
C LEU A 64 9.98 0.62 -5.18
N CYS A 65 9.58 1.01 -6.38
CA CYS A 65 9.08 2.35 -6.67
C CYS A 65 7.70 2.27 -7.28
N ILE A 66 6.74 3.00 -6.70
CA ILE A 66 5.47 3.30 -7.37
C ILE A 66 5.50 4.75 -7.84
N ASN A 67 5.56 4.92 -9.15
CA ASN A 67 5.42 6.21 -9.79
C ASN A 67 3.97 6.39 -10.25
N PHE A 68 3.21 7.19 -9.51
CA PHE A 68 1.80 7.46 -9.77
C PHE A 68 1.56 8.22 -11.08
N ASP A 69 2.54 9.00 -11.57
CA ASP A 69 2.42 9.63 -12.90
C ASP A 69 2.53 8.60 -14.04
N LYS A 70 3.34 7.56 -13.83
CA LYS A 70 3.55 6.48 -14.81
C LYS A 70 2.58 5.32 -14.64
N ALA A 71 1.92 5.19 -13.49
CA ALA A 71 0.92 4.16 -13.20
C ALA A 71 -0.41 4.37 -13.96
N LEU A 72 -0.41 5.17 -15.03
CA LEU A 72 -1.54 5.46 -15.92
C LEU A 72 -2.75 6.08 -15.22
N ILE A 73 -2.53 6.81 -14.12
CA ILE A 73 -3.61 7.36 -13.30
C ILE A 73 -4.20 8.61 -13.95
N SER A 74 -5.42 8.48 -14.47
CA SER A 74 -6.28 9.58 -14.86
C SER A 74 -6.70 10.41 -13.64
N GLY A 75 -7.15 11.65 -13.87
CA GLY A 75 -7.64 12.51 -12.79
C GLY A 75 -8.78 11.89 -11.98
N ASN A 76 -9.61 11.05 -12.60
CA ASN A 76 -10.70 10.34 -11.91
C ASN A 76 -10.17 9.23 -11.00
N THR A 77 -9.20 8.46 -11.46
CA THR A 77 -8.54 7.42 -10.66
C THR A 77 -7.81 8.02 -9.47
N LEU A 78 -7.09 9.13 -9.67
CA LEU A 78 -6.42 9.84 -8.57
C LEU A 78 -7.40 10.25 -7.48
N GLN A 79 -8.55 10.81 -7.84
CA GLN A 79 -9.58 11.20 -6.87
C GLN A 79 -10.13 9.99 -6.09
N ARG A 80 -10.27 8.83 -6.75
CA ARG A 80 -10.70 7.59 -6.09
C ARG A 80 -9.64 7.08 -5.13
N LEU A 81 -8.36 7.11 -5.51
CA LEU A 81 -7.25 6.74 -4.64
C LEU A 81 -7.17 7.62 -3.40
N ILE A 82 -7.35 8.94 -3.56
CA ILE A 82 -7.42 9.88 -2.44
C ILE A 82 -8.58 9.52 -1.50
N LYS A 83 -9.78 9.27 -2.03
CA LYS A 83 -10.96 8.88 -1.23
C LYS A 83 -10.79 7.54 -0.53
N SER A 84 -10.16 6.57 -1.18
CA SER A 84 -9.84 5.28 -0.56
C SER A 84 -8.80 5.44 0.54
N THR A 85 -7.77 6.26 0.33
CA THR A 85 -6.78 6.60 1.36
C THR A 85 -7.43 7.27 2.57
N GLU A 86 -8.33 8.23 2.37
CA GLU A 86 -9.09 8.88 3.44
C GLU A 86 -9.95 7.88 4.23
N SER A 87 -10.68 7.01 3.52
CA SER A 87 -11.49 5.94 4.09
C SER A 87 -10.67 4.96 4.95
N ILE A 88 -9.46 4.60 4.51
CA ILE A 88 -8.54 3.73 5.27
C ILE A 88 -8.08 4.42 6.56
N ILE A 89 -7.66 5.68 6.47
CA ILE A 89 -7.26 6.48 7.64
C ILE A 89 -8.40 6.56 8.65
N GLU A 90 -9.61 6.88 8.20
CA GLU A 90 -10.80 6.95 9.06
C GLU A 90 -11.13 5.61 9.71
N LYS A 91 -11.04 4.50 8.97
CA LYS A 91 -11.24 3.14 9.53
C LYS A 91 -10.25 2.85 10.66
N ILE A 92 -8.97 3.16 10.48
CA ILE A 92 -7.93 2.92 11.50
C ILE A 92 -8.11 3.82 12.73
N VAL A 93 -8.52 5.07 12.53
CA VAL A 93 -8.81 5.99 13.64
C VAL A 93 -9.98 5.49 14.48
N ASN A 94 -11.03 4.97 13.83
CA ASN A 94 -12.26 4.53 14.51
C ASN A 94 -12.16 3.10 15.07
N ASP A 95 -11.39 2.23 14.43
CA ASP A 95 -11.19 0.84 14.83
C ASP A 95 -9.72 0.44 14.63
N LYS A 96 -8.98 0.35 15.73
CA LYS A 96 -7.57 -0.07 15.70
C LYS A 96 -7.39 -1.51 15.23
N ASN A 97 -8.41 -2.36 15.31
CA ASN A 97 -8.34 -3.73 14.81
C ASN A 97 -8.33 -3.80 13.28
N SER A 98 -8.62 -2.69 12.59
CA SER A 98 -8.50 -2.61 11.13
C SER A 98 -7.04 -2.65 10.64
N LEU A 99 -6.06 -2.49 11.54
CA LEU A 99 -4.63 -2.61 11.25
C LEU A 99 -3.93 -3.36 12.38
N THR A 100 -3.75 -4.68 12.19
CA THR A 100 -3.01 -5.59 13.08
C THR A 100 -2.11 -6.49 12.24
N ALA A 101 -1.12 -7.14 12.86
CA ALA A 101 -0.27 -8.13 12.17
C ALA A 101 -1.10 -9.25 11.52
N VAL A 102 -2.06 -9.81 12.28
CA VAL A 102 -3.01 -10.82 11.79
C VAL A 102 -3.76 -10.31 10.56
N ARG A 103 -4.24 -9.06 10.62
CA ARG A 103 -4.98 -8.46 9.52
C ARG A 103 -4.13 -8.28 8.26
N ILE A 104 -2.86 -7.92 8.42
CA ILE A 104 -1.93 -7.79 7.30
C ILE A 104 -1.67 -9.16 6.64
N ASN A 105 -1.45 -10.21 7.42
CA ASN A 105 -1.25 -11.57 6.90
C ASN A 105 -2.49 -12.10 6.16
N GLU A 106 -3.70 -11.79 6.64
CA GLU A 106 -4.94 -12.07 5.92
C GLU A 106 -5.00 -11.35 4.57
N LEU A 107 -4.67 -10.06 4.54
CA LEU A 107 -4.69 -9.27 3.32
C LEU A 107 -3.63 -9.73 2.32
N LEU A 108 -2.45 -10.13 2.80
CA LEU A 108 -1.38 -10.70 1.98
C LEU A 108 -1.83 -12.00 1.32
N THR A 109 -2.54 -12.86 2.06
CA THR A 109 -3.16 -14.07 1.52
C THR A 109 -4.22 -13.75 0.46
N LYS A 110 -5.07 -12.74 0.69
CA LYS A 110 -6.04 -12.29 -0.31
C LYS A 110 -5.37 -11.78 -1.58
N ALA A 111 -4.29 -11.00 -1.45
CA ALA A 111 -3.52 -10.47 -2.58
C ALA A 111 -2.86 -11.61 -3.39
N LYS A 112 -2.28 -12.61 -2.72
CA LYS A 112 -1.76 -13.83 -3.36
C LYS A 112 -2.84 -14.53 -4.18
N ASN A 113 -4.01 -14.80 -3.57
CA ASN A 113 -5.09 -15.49 -4.26
C ASN A 113 -5.60 -14.69 -5.47
N TYR A 114 -5.74 -13.37 -5.31
CA TYR A 114 -6.10 -12.48 -6.42
C TYR A 114 -5.11 -12.57 -7.59
N SER A 115 -3.81 -12.51 -7.30
CA SER A 115 -2.76 -12.61 -8.32
C SER A 115 -2.80 -13.96 -9.08
N ILE A 116 -3.03 -15.06 -8.36
CA ILE A 116 -3.18 -16.40 -8.93
C ILE A 116 -4.43 -16.50 -9.80
N GLU A 117 -5.57 -16.00 -9.32
CA GLU A 117 -6.84 -16.01 -10.05
C GLU A 117 -6.76 -15.20 -11.36
N LYS A 118 -5.98 -14.11 -11.38
CA LYS A 118 -5.69 -13.32 -12.59
C LYS A 118 -4.63 -13.92 -13.49
N GLY A 119 -4.03 -15.05 -13.12
CA GLY A 119 -2.96 -15.71 -13.88
C GLY A 119 -1.65 -14.93 -13.91
N LYS A 120 -1.45 -13.98 -12.97
CA LYS A 120 -0.23 -13.18 -12.84
C LYS A 120 0.89 -13.91 -12.10
N SER A 121 0.55 -14.92 -11.31
CA SER A 121 1.51 -15.75 -10.59
C SER A 121 0.98 -17.18 -10.42
N LYS A 122 1.87 -18.12 -10.11
CA LYS A 122 1.55 -19.49 -9.74
C LYS A 122 1.60 -19.66 -8.23
N ILE A 123 0.94 -20.70 -7.71
CA ILE A 123 0.99 -21.05 -6.29
C ILE A 123 2.43 -21.26 -5.82
N GLU A 124 3.25 -21.89 -6.67
CA GLU A 124 4.67 -22.22 -6.44
C GLU A 124 5.57 -20.98 -6.28
N ASP A 125 5.13 -19.80 -6.74
CA ASP A 125 5.90 -18.57 -6.66
C ASP A 125 5.90 -17.98 -5.23
N TYR A 126 5.11 -18.55 -4.31
CA TYR A 126 4.92 -18.04 -2.94
C TYR A 126 5.23 -19.11 -1.89
N PRO A 127 5.92 -18.76 -0.79
CA PRO A 127 6.04 -19.67 0.34
C PRO A 127 4.66 -20.05 0.91
N ASP A 128 4.55 -21.26 1.46
CA ASP A 128 3.31 -21.81 2.01
C ASP A 128 2.80 -21.05 3.25
N ILE A 129 3.70 -20.34 3.95
CA ILE A 129 3.38 -19.50 5.10
C ILE A 129 3.68 -18.04 4.74
N LEU A 130 2.62 -17.25 4.65
CA LEU A 130 2.71 -15.80 4.52
C LEU A 130 2.64 -15.18 5.92
N ASP A 131 3.78 -15.11 6.58
CA ASP A 131 3.94 -14.32 7.81
C ASP A 131 4.86 -13.14 7.52
N ALA A 132 4.28 -11.94 7.48
CA ALA A 132 5.00 -10.70 7.23
C ALA A 132 5.87 -10.24 8.42
N GLY A 133 5.90 -10.99 9.53
CA GLY A 133 6.82 -10.75 10.62
C GLY A 133 6.57 -9.43 11.35
N TYR A 134 5.32 -8.97 11.33
CA TYR A 134 4.89 -7.81 12.10
C TYR A 134 4.74 -8.17 13.58
N GLU A 135 5.05 -7.22 14.44
CA GLU A 135 4.74 -7.32 15.87
C GLU A 135 3.23 -7.39 16.10
N ASP A 136 2.82 -8.16 17.12
CA ASP A 136 1.40 -8.31 17.50
C ASP A 136 0.73 -6.94 17.73
N GLU A 137 1.45 -6.01 18.35
CA GLU A 137 1.01 -4.62 18.55
C GLU A 137 1.72 -3.68 17.57
N LEU A 138 0.99 -3.18 16.58
CA LEU A 138 1.53 -2.22 15.63
C LEU A 138 1.55 -0.80 16.22
N PRO A 139 2.60 0.01 15.95
CA PRO A 139 2.65 1.42 16.32
C PRO A 139 1.70 2.26 15.44
N ILE A 140 0.38 2.14 15.66
CA ILE A 140 -0.70 2.72 14.82
C ILE A 140 -0.49 4.20 14.50
N LYS A 141 0.06 4.99 15.43
CA LYS A 141 0.35 6.41 15.20
C LYS A 141 1.33 6.63 14.04
N ASN A 142 2.35 5.78 13.91
CA ASN A 142 3.37 5.87 12.87
C ASN A 142 2.76 5.50 11.50
N TYR A 143 1.92 4.47 11.46
CA TYR A 143 1.15 4.10 10.27
C TYR A 143 0.20 5.19 9.81
N LEU A 144 -0.59 5.76 10.72
CA LEU A 144 -1.50 6.86 10.40
C LEU A 144 -0.74 8.08 9.87
N HIS A 145 0.42 8.38 10.44
CA HIS A 145 1.28 9.45 9.93
C HIS A 145 1.77 9.16 8.51
N ALA A 146 2.30 7.95 8.26
CA ALA A 146 2.72 7.54 6.92
C ALA A 146 1.58 7.62 5.89
N PHE A 147 0.39 7.15 6.24
CA PHE A 147 -0.76 7.15 5.33
C PHE A 147 -1.26 8.56 5.05
N TYR A 148 -1.18 9.46 6.05
CA TYR A 148 -1.46 10.88 5.86
C TYR A 148 -0.46 11.53 4.89
N LEU A 149 0.83 11.19 4.97
CA LEU A 149 1.84 11.70 4.02
C LEU A 149 1.58 11.18 2.60
N ILE A 150 1.18 9.92 2.43
CA ILE A 150 0.78 9.38 1.13
C ILE A 150 -0.42 10.15 0.57
N LYS A 151 -1.41 10.47 1.40
CA LYS A 151 -2.54 11.31 0.99
C LYS A 151 -2.09 12.69 0.49
N LEU A 152 -1.18 13.35 1.22
CA LEU A 152 -0.64 14.65 0.83
C LEU A 152 0.14 14.55 -0.49
N LEU A 153 0.92 13.48 -0.68
CA LEU A 153 1.60 13.20 -1.94
C LEU A 153 0.59 13.12 -3.09
N LEU A 154 -0.47 12.31 -2.96
CA LEU A 154 -1.50 12.15 -4.00
C LEU A 154 -2.26 13.45 -4.30
N LYS A 155 -2.42 14.33 -3.31
CA LYS A 155 -3.00 15.67 -3.51
C LYS A 155 -2.01 16.66 -4.15
N GLY A 156 -0.72 16.33 -4.21
CA GLY A 156 0.33 17.26 -4.61
C GLY A 156 0.56 18.38 -3.59
N GLU A 157 0.27 18.11 -2.32
CA GLU A 157 0.31 19.05 -1.19
C GLU A 157 1.48 18.78 -0.23
N ILE A 158 2.34 17.81 -0.53
CA ILE A 158 3.49 17.48 0.31
C ILE A 158 4.49 18.65 0.31
N LYS A 159 4.93 19.06 1.49
CA LYS A 159 5.93 20.12 1.65
C LYS A 159 7.30 19.51 1.81
N ASP A 160 8.35 20.28 1.54
CA ASP A 160 9.73 19.82 1.75
C ASP A 160 10.02 19.46 3.22
N SER A 161 9.32 20.11 4.17
CA SER A 161 9.37 19.73 5.58
C SER A 161 8.89 18.31 5.83
N ASP A 162 7.93 17.82 5.04
CA ASP A 162 7.25 16.55 5.28
C ASP A 162 8.05 15.35 4.75
N ARG A 163 9.05 15.59 3.87
CA ARG A 163 9.83 14.55 3.18
C ARG A 163 10.83 13.80 4.08
N ASN A 164 11.17 14.34 5.25
CA ASN A 164 12.24 13.82 6.12
C ASN A 164 11.74 13.07 7.38
N PHE A 165 10.43 12.93 7.59
CA PHE A 165 9.90 12.55 8.92
C PHE A 165 9.77 11.05 9.21
N LEU A 166 10.01 10.16 8.24
CA LEU A 166 9.93 8.70 8.47
C LEU A 166 11.27 7.96 8.36
N LEU A 167 12.37 8.72 8.28
CA LEU A 167 13.74 8.20 8.39
C LEU A 167 14.13 7.85 9.84
N VAL A 168 13.38 8.35 10.83
CA VAL A 168 13.72 8.18 12.25
C VAL A 168 12.51 7.66 13.03
N GLY A 169 12.51 6.36 13.23
CA GLY A 169 11.79 5.71 14.33
C GLY A 169 12.78 4.74 14.95
N ASP A 170 13.18 5.06 16.18
CA ASP A 170 13.89 4.17 17.11
C ASP A 170 13.11 2.86 17.31
#